data_AF-A0AAN9CSB1-F1
#
_entry.id   AF-A0AAN9CSB1-F1
#
_cell.length_a   1.000
_cell.length_b   1.000
_cell.length_c   1.000
_cell.angle_alpha   90.00
_cell.angle_beta   90.00
_cell.angle_gamma   90.00
#
_symmetry.space_group_name_H-M   'P 1'
#
loop_
_entity.id
_entity.type
_entity.pdbx_description
1 polymer ?
#
loop_
_entity_poly.entity_id
_entity_poly.type
_entity_poly.pdbx_seq_one_letter_code
_entity_poly.pdbx_strand_id
1 'polypeptide(L)' 'MFARGIIVLICVLVAISDGARVPNCRYSSNICTMQYAPVCGSNGITYGNECMMCGAIRGSKTKILIQKQGPC' A
#
# COMPACT_ATOMS: atom_id res chain seq x y z
N MET A 1 30.85 0.79 -22.96
CA MET A 1 30.31 2.16 -22.79
C MET A 1 28.79 2.22 -23.01
N PHE A 2 28.21 1.51 -23.99
CA PHE A 2 26.76 1.48 -24.24
C PHE A 2 25.90 0.67 -23.24
N ALA A 3 26.48 -0.36 -22.61
CA ALA A 3 25.74 -1.20 -21.64
C ALA A 3 25.35 -0.45 -20.35
N ARG A 4 26.17 0.51 -19.89
CA ARG A 4 25.90 1.28 -18.67
C ARG A 4 24.72 2.24 -18.84
N GLY A 5 24.54 2.81 -20.05
CA GLY A 5 23.41 3.71 -20.36
C GLY A 5 22.07 2.99 -20.41
N ILE A 6 22.04 1.77 -20.95
CA ILE A 6 20.83 0.92 -20.98
C ILE A 6 20.44 0.47 -19.57
N ILE A 7 21.42 0.08 -18.74
CA ILE A 7 21.19 -0.30 -17.34
C ILE A 7 20.59 0.87 -16.55
N VAL A 8 21.11 2.10 -16.73
CA VAL A 8 20.56 3.29 -16.07
C VAL A 8 19.12 3.56 -16.51
N LEU A 9 18.82 3.45 -17.82
CA LEU A 9 17.46 3.62 -18.32
C LEU A 9 16.51 2.58 -17.72
N ILE A 10 16.88 1.30 -17.69
CA ILE A 10 16.09 0.24 -17.06
C ILE A 10 15.93 0.49 -15.57
N CYS A 11 16.97 0.92 -14.85
CA CYS A 11 16.88 1.27 -13.44
C CYS A 11 15.96 2.47 -13.19
N VAL A 12 15.97 3.48 -14.05
CA VAL A 12 15.03 4.60 -13.99
C VAL A 12 13.60 4.10 -14.21
N LEU A 13 13.39 3.20 -15.18
CA LEU A 13 12.09 2.59 -15.47
C LEU A 13 11.61 1.61 -14.38
N VAL A 14 12.52 1.01 -13.62
CA VAL A 14 12.22 0.10 -12.50
C VAL A 14 12.07 0.85 -11.18
N ALA A 15 12.80 1.95 -10.98
CA ALA A 15 12.68 2.81 -9.79
C ALA A 15 11.33 3.54 -9.69
N ILE A 16 10.57 3.60 -10.80
CA ILE A 16 9.17 4.05 -10.82
C ILE A 16 8.17 2.94 -10.43
N SER A 17 8.62 1.76 -9.98
CA SER A 17 7.70 0.75 -9.45
C SER A 17 7.09 1.25 -8.13
N ASP A 18 5.82 1.63 -8.24
CA ASP A 18 4.94 2.15 -7.20
C ASP A 18 5.17 1.42 -5.86
N GLY A 19 5.67 2.14 -4.85
CA GLY A 19 6.10 1.62 -3.54
C GLY A 19 4.96 1.09 -2.66
N ALA A 20 3.90 0.55 -3.26
CA ALA A 20 2.71 0.09 -2.59
C ALA A 20 2.89 -1.32 -2.03
N ARG A 21 2.58 -1.51 -0.75
CA ARG A 21 2.61 -2.82 -0.06
C ARG A 21 1.22 -3.43 0.04
N VAL A 22 1.11 -4.76 -0.02
CA VAL A 22 -0.16 -5.47 0.21
C VAL A 22 -0.49 -5.45 1.70
N PRO A 23 -1.71 -5.06 2.12
CA PRO A 23 -2.12 -5.13 3.51
C PRO A 23 -2.33 -6.59 3.96
N ASN A 24 -1.97 -6.90 5.19
CA ASN A 24 -2.14 -8.24 5.75
C ASN A 24 -3.54 -8.42 6.36
N CYS A 25 -4.48 -8.87 5.53
CA CYS A 25 -5.86 -9.10 5.95
C CYS A 25 -6.17 -10.51 6.43
N ARG A 26 -5.14 -11.33 6.69
CA ARG A 26 -5.29 -12.75 7.07
C ARG A 26 -6.06 -12.94 8.39
N TYR A 27 -5.95 -11.99 9.32
CA TYR A 27 -6.58 -12.02 10.65
C TYR A 27 -7.48 -10.82 10.94
N SER A 28 -8.04 -10.18 9.90
CA SER A 28 -9.08 -9.17 10.12
C SER A 28 -10.34 -9.90 10.61
N SER A 29 -10.43 -10.12 11.91
CA SER A 29 -11.73 -10.29 12.55
C SER A 29 -12.48 -8.97 12.41
N ASN A 30 -13.81 -8.97 12.54
CA ASN A 30 -14.58 -7.71 12.58
C ASN A 30 -14.23 -6.84 13.80
N ILE A 31 -13.26 -7.29 14.62
CA ILE A 31 -12.76 -6.66 15.82
C ILE A 31 -11.34 -6.16 15.51
N CYS A 32 -11.18 -4.85 15.38
CA CYS A 32 -9.89 -4.20 15.27
C CYS A 32 -9.53 -3.51 16.59
N THR A 33 -8.24 -3.45 16.91
CA THR A 33 -7.78 -2.59 18.01
C THR A 33 -8.05 -1.13 17.66
N MET A 34 -8.32 -0.31 18.67
CA MET A 34 -8.51 1.14 18.51
C MET A 34 -7.17 1.89 18.47
N GLN A 35 -6.07 1.20 18.18
CA GLN A 35 -4.76 1.83 18.06
C GLN A 35 -4.72 2.68 16.79
N TYR A 36 -4.30 3.93 16.96
CA TYR A 36 -4.11 4.85 15.85
C TYR A 36 -2.72 4.62 15.24
N ALA A 37 -2.69 3.99 14.07
CA ALA A 37 -1.50 3.68 13.28
C ALA A 37 -1.84 3.91 11.80
N PRO A 38 -2.03 5.17 11.38
CA PRO A 38 -2.68 5.48 10.11
C PRO A 38 -1.89 4.96 8.91
N VAL A 39 -2.60 4.56 7.87
CA VAL A 39 -2.03 4.13 6.58
C VAL A 39 -2.77 4.79 5.43
N CYS A 40 -2.03 5.17 4.40
CA CYS A 40 -2.59 5.71 3.18
C CYS A 40 -2.82 4.59 2.17
N GLY A 41 -4.07 4.40 1.75
CA GLY A 41 -4.40 3.45 0.69
C GLY A 41 -4.04 3.98 -0.69
N SER A 42 -3.84 3.07 -1.65
CA SER A 42 -3.64 3.37 -3.07
C SER A 42 -4.85 4.04 -3.73
N ASN A 43 -5.98 4.13 -3.00
CA ASN A 43 -7.17 4.87 -3.36
C ASN A 43 -7.19 6.30 -2.79
N GLY A 44 -6.11 6.76 -2.16
CA GLY A 44 -6.00 8.09 -1.55
C GLY A 44 -6.78 8.25 -0.24
N ILE A 45 -7.28 7.16 0.36
CA ILE A 45 -8.01 7.19 1.63
C ILE A 45 -7.07 6.84 2.78
N THR A 46 -7.11 7.64 3.83
CA THR A 46 -6.44 7.34 5.11
C THR A 46 -7.28 6.39 5.95
N TYR A 47 -6.71 5.26 6.34
CA TYR A 47 -7.31 4.34 7.29
C TYR A 47 -6.63 4.49 8.65
N GLY A 48 -7.40 4.50 9.74
CA GLY A 48 -6.84 4.71 11.09
C GLY A 48 -5.86 3.63 11.54
N ASN A 49 -5.97 2.42 10.97
CA ASN A 49 -4.97 1.36 11.03
C ASN A 49 -5.17 0.34 9.90
N GLU A 50 -4.19 -0.56 9.74
CA GLU A 50 -4.21 -1.62 8.73
C GLU A 50 -5.39 -2.60 8.89
N CYS A 51 -5.86 -2.84 10.12
CA CYS A 51 -7.04 -3.69 10.35
C CYS A 51 -8.33 -3.02 9.84
N MET A 52 -8.53 -1.73 10.12
CA MET A 52 -9.65 -0.95 9.59
C MET A 52 -9.64 -0.91 8.06
N MET A 53 -8.45 -0.80 7.46
CA MET A 53 -8.28 -0.92 6.01
C MET A 53 -8.74 -2.28 5.50
N CYS A 54 -8.38 -3.38 6.16
CA CYS A 54 -8.84 -4.71 5.79
C CYS A 54 -10.36 -4.90 5.91
N GLY A 55 -11.00 -4.27 6.90
CA GLY A 55 -12.45 -4.20 7.00
C GLY A 55 -13.08 -3.49 5.79
N ALA A 56 -12.50 -2.36 5.37
CA ALA A 56 -12.95 -1.62 4.19
C ALA A 56 -12.74 -2.41 2.88
N ILE A 57 -11.63 -3.16 2.77
CA ILE A 57 -11.35 -4.02 1.61
C ILE A 57 -12.37 -5.15 1.49
N ARG A 58 -12.80 -5.76 2.60
CA ARG A 58 -13.84 -6.82 2.57
C ARG A 58 -15.18 -6.34 2.00
N GLY A 59 -15.50 -5.06 2.17
CA GLY A 59 -16.70 -4.43 1.59
C GLY A 59 -16.53 -3.95 0.15
N SER A 60 -15.32 -4.01 -0.40
CA SER A 60 -14.99 -3.43 -1.71
C SER A 60 -14.48 -4.49 -2.68
N LYS A 61 -14.91 -4.45 -3.95
CA LYS A 61 -14.37 -5.34 -5.00
C LYS A 61 -12.95 -4.96 -5.45
N THR A 62 -12.39 -3.89 -4.91
CA THR A 62 -11.12 -3.31 -5.34
C THR A 62 -9.96 -3.73 -4.45
N LYS A 63 -8.83 -4.12 -5.05
CA LYS A 63 -7.58 -4.43 -4.35
C LYS A 63 -6.89 -3.13 -3.95
N ILE A 64 -7.07 -2.71 -2.70
CA ILE A 64 -6.44 -1.52 -2.13
C ILE A 64 -5.08 -1.91 -1.55
N LEU A 65 -4.01 -1.27 -1.99
CA LEU A 65 -2.66 -1.42 -1.46
C LEU A 65 -2.36 -0.29 -0.48
N ILE A 66 -1.38 -0.46 0.40
CA ILE A 66 -0.90 0.62 1.26
C ILE A 66 0.21 1.36 0.50
N GLN A 67 -0.04 2.62 0.17
CA GLN A 67 0.87 3.46 -0.58
C GLN A 67 1.96 4.07 0.31
N LYS A 68 1.60 4.51 1.52
CA LYS A 68 2.56 4.98 2.54
C LYS A 68 2.03 4.74 3.95
N GLN A 69 2.95 4.67 4.92
CA GLN A 69 2.58 4.77 6.34
C GLN A 69 2.23 6.22 6.68
N GLY A 70 1.30 6.42 7.61
CA GLY A 70 0.75 7.73 7.92
C GLY A 70 -0.51 8.06 7.13
N PRO A 71 -1.13 9.23 7.39
CA PRO A 71 -2.24 9.73 6.60
C PRO A 71 -1.79 10.02 5.16
N CYS A 72 -2.68 9.80 4.19
CA CYS A 72 -2.61 10.47 2.90
C CYS A 72 -2.55 11.99 3.16
#